data_AF-A0AAD6NRD4-F1
#
_entry.id   AF-A0AAD6NRD4-F1
#
_cell.length_a   1.000
_cell.length_b   1.000
_cell.length_c   1.000
_cell.angle_alpha   90.00
_cell.angle_beta   90.00
_cell.angle_gamma   90.00
#
_symmetry.space_group_name_H-M   'P 1'
#
loop_
_entity.id
_entity.type
_entity.pdbx_description
1 polymer ?
#
loop_
_entity_poly.entity_id
_entity_poly.type
_entity_poly.pdbx_seq_one_letter_code
_entity_poly.pdbx_strand_id
1 'polypeptide(L)'
;MDPTRLAESAADLNLKLMRWRAMPSLNLDKLSSVKCLLIGAGTLGCQVARMLMAWGVRKITLLDNGRVAMSNPLRQSLYTLDDCLNGGDFKAFAAAKSLKRIFPAVEAKGEVMAIPMPGHPVTNQEEKSVVDDCSRLYDLVDSHDAVFLLTDTRESRWLPTLLCASANKITITAALGFDSFLVMRHGPGPFSSAHAKTSSVDMDNLTLSDKGGKRLGCYFCNDVVAPTDSTANRTLDQQCTVTRPGLAPIASSLAVELFVSILHHPDGMFAEGDITNSTSSSGSSEPPLGILPHQIRGSLFQFSQMTLVGHSSNSCTACCDTVVSEYQEKRNRIPASSNQSSQLIWRISPDSQN
;
A
#
# COMPACT_ATOMS: atom_id res chain seq x y z
N MET A 1 5.42 -40.06 0.24
CA MET A 1 4.57 -38.87 -0.02
C MET A 1 5.47 -37.64 0.05
N ASP A 2 5.32 -36.71 -0.89
CA ASP A 2 6.10 -35.46 -0.93
C ASP A 2 5.63 -34.51 0.20
N PRO A 3 6.48 -34.18 1.20
CA PRO A 3 6.11 -33.29 2.30
C PRO A 3 5.62 -31.91 1.85
N THR A 4 6.15 -31.41 0.72
CA THR A 4 5.78 -30.09 0.18
C THR A 4 4.33 -30.10 -0.29
N ARG A 5 3.93 -31.11 -1.06
CA ARG A 5 2.54 -31.28 -1.50
C ARG A 5 1.56 -31.50 -0.35
N LEU A 6 2.00 -32.15 0.73
CA LEU A 6 1.19 -32.32 1.94
C LEU A 6 0.97 -30.97 2.65
N ALA A 7 2.02 -30.15 2.78
CA ALA A 7 1.91 -28.82 3.36
C ALA A 7 1.00 -27.90 2.53
N GLU A 8 1.12 -27.93 1.20
CA GLU A 8 0.23 -27.23 0.28
C GLU A 8 -1.23 -27.64 0.45
N SER A 9 -1.49 -28.96 0.43
CA SER A 9 -2.84 -29.50 0.58
C SER A 9 -3.46 -29.14 1.94
N ALA A 10 -2.66 -29.16 3.01
CA ALA A 10 -3.11 -28.81 4.35
C ALA A 10 -3.43 -27.31 4.49
N ALA A 11 -2.58 -26.43 3.93
CA ALA A 11 -2.80 -24.99 3.93
C ALA A 11 -4.08 -24.62 3.17
N ASP A 12 -4.27 -25.19 1.98
CA ASP A 12 -5.45 -24.94 1.15
C ASP A 12 -6.73 -25.53 1.78
N LEU A 13 -6.63 -26.66 2.49
CA LEU A 13 -7.75 -27.26 3.20
C LEU A 13 -8.29 -26.33 4.29
N ASN A 14 -7.42 -25.64 5.05
CA ASN A 14 -7.85 -24.72 6.09
C ASN A 14 -8.71 -23.57 5.52
N LEU A 15 -8.28 -22.98 4.41
CA LEU A 15 -9.02 -21.93 3.72
C LEU A 15 -10.33 -22.45 3.11
N LYS A 16 -10.34 -23.68 2.57
CA LYS A 16 -11.56 -24.34 2.09
C LYS A 16 -12.56 -24.56 3.23
N LEU A 17 -12.09 -24.93 4.43
CA LEU A 17 -12.94 -25.08 5.61
C LEU A 17 -13.56 -23.76 6.05
N MET A 18 -12.79 -22.65 6.03
CA MET A 18 -13.35 -21.31 6.28
C MET A 18 -14.46 -20.99 5.28
N ARG A 19 -14.22 -21.22 3.99
CA ARG A 19 -15.22 -21.01 2.93
C ARG A 19 -16.48 -21.84 3.19
N TRP A 20 -16.35 -23.14 3.45
CA TRP A 20 -17.51 -24.04 3.59
C TRP A 20 -18.30 -23.82 4.87
N ARG A 21 -17.65 -23.46 5.98
CA ARG A 21 -18.29 -23.38 7.30
C ARG A 21 -18.74 -21.98 7.69
N ALA A 22 -18.02 -20.95 7.28
CA ALA A 22 -18.22 -19.60 7.78
C ALA A 22 -18.46 -18.56 6.67
N MET A 23 -17.80 -18.71 5.51
CA MET A 23 -17.80 -17.66 4.48
C MET A 23 -17.92 -18.23 3.06
N PRO A 24 -19.11 -18.67 2.62
CA PRO A 24 -19.29 -19.32 1.31
C PRO A 24 -18.83 -18.50 0.09
N SER A 25 -18.89 -17.17 0.21
CA SER A 25 -18.47 -16.19 -0.80
C SER A 25 -16.95 -15.99 -0.90
N LEU A 26 -16.16 -16.59 0.00
CA LEU A 26 -14.70 -16.50 -0.02
C LEU A 26 -14.14 -17.11 -1.31
N ASN A 27 -13.42 -16.30 -2.08
CA ASN A 27 -12.85 -16.67 -3.37
C ASN A 27 -11.35 -16.92 -3.23
N LEU A 28 -11.00 -18.19 -3.08
CA LEU A 28 -9.61 -18.65 -2.91
C LEU A 28 -8.76 -18.49 -4.17
N ASP A 29 -9.40 -18.49 -5.35
CA ASP A 29 -8.69 -18.32 -6.63
C ASP A 29 -8.25 -16.86 -6.79
N LYS A 30 -9.09 -15.90 -6.41
CA LYS A 30 -8.70 -14.47 -6.33
C LYS A 30 -7.51 -14.28 -5.38
N LEU A 31 -7.55 -14.90 -4.20
CA LEU A 31 -6.49 -14.78 -3.20
C LEU A 31 -5.17 -15.39 -3.66
N SER A 32 -5.19 -16.58 -4.25
CA SER A 32 -3.96 -17.24 -4.70
C SER A 32 -3.35 -16.63 -5.97
N SER A 33 -4.18 -16.05 -6.85
CA SER A 33 -3.73 -15.45 -8.11
C SER A 33 -3.19 -14.02 -7.98
N VAL A 34 -3.66 -13.26 -6.99
CA VAL A 34 -3.30 -11.84 -6.78
C VAL A 34 -1.81 -11.68 -6.48
N LYS A 35 -1.21 -10.66 -7.09
CA LYS A 35 0.18 -10.26 -6.89
C LYS A 35 0.26 -9.06 -5.96
N CYS A 36 0.90 -9.24 -4.81
CA CYS A 36 1.08 -8.18 -3.82
C CYS A 36 2.52 -7.65 -3.82
N LEU A 37 2.67 -6.35 -4.02
CA LEU A 37 3.93 -5.63 -3.80
C LEU A 37 3.94 -5.02 -2.40
N LEU A 38 4.92 -5.38 -1.58
CA LEU A 38 5.15 -4.86 -0.23
C LEU A 38 6.32 -3.88 -0.28
N ILE A 39 6.02 -2.58 -0.22
CA ILE A 39 7.02 -1.52 -0.22
C ILE A 39 7.42 -1.24 1.23
N GLY A 40 8.56 -1.79 1.64
CA GLY A 40 9.05 -1.85 3.01
C GLY A 40 9.01 -3.28 3.56
N ALA A 41 10.18 -3.80 3.95
CA ALA A 41 10.36 -5.11 4.60
C ALA A 41 10.75 -4.95 6.08
N GLY A 42 10.28 -3.88 6.71
CA GLY A 42 10.43 -3.64 8.15
C GLY A 42 9.43 -4.42 9.01
N THR A 43 9.08 -3.85 10.16
CA THR A 43 8.14 -4.46 11.13
C THR A 43 6.77 -4.73 10.51
N LEU A 44 6.21 -3.75 9.79
CA LEU A 44 4.94 -3.91 9.08
C LEU A 44 5.05 -4.92 7.93
N GLY A 45 6.05 -4.77 7.06
CA GLY A 45 6.27 -5.65 5.91
C GLY A 45 6.33 -7.13 6.28
N CYS A 46 7.07 -7.46 7.34
CA CYS A 46 7.16 -8.84 7.83
C CYS A 46 5.80 -9.40 8.28
N GLN A 47 5.01 -8.62 9.04
CA GLN A 47 3.73 -9.07 9.56
C GLN A 47 2.67 -9.17 8.45
N VAL A 48 2.58 -8.15 7.58
CA VAL A 48 1.69 -8.17 6.41
C VAL A 48 2.00 -9.36 5.51
N ALA A 49 3.27 -9.65 5.21
CA ALA A 49 3.64 -10.79 4.37
C ALA A 49 3.18 -12.14 4.95
N ARG A 50 3.35 -12.35 6.27
CA ARG A 50 2.90 -13.58 6.94
C ARG A 50 1.39 -13.72 6.91
N MET A 51 0.66 -12.62 7.11
CA MET A 51 -0.81 -12.61 7.11
C MET A 51 -1.39 -12.80 5.69
N LEU A 52 -0.78 -12.19 4.66
CA LEU A 52 -1.15 -12.45 3.25
C LEU A 52 -0.99 -13.93 2.90
N MET A 53 0.15 -14.53 3.27
CA MET A 53 0.41 -15.95 3.05
C MET A 53 -0.61 -16.85 3.77
N ALA A 54 -0.99 -16.49 5.01
CA ALA A 54 -2.03 -17.18 5.77
C ALA A 54 -3.40 -17.11 5.09
N TRP A 55 -3.72 -15.98 4.45
CA TRP A 55 -4.92 -15.80 3.62
C TRP A 55 -4.87 -16.50 2.25
N GLY A 56 -3.78 -17.19 1.92
CA GLY A 56 -3.67 -17.93 0.67
C GLY A 56 -2.99 -17.16 -0.47
N VAL A 57 -2.49 -15.94 -0.24
CA VAL A 57 -1.72 -15.20 -1.26
C VAL A 57 -0.42 -15.92 -1.54
N ARG A 58 -0.14 -16.15 -2.83
CA ARG A 58 1.05 -16.90 -3.27
C ARG A 58 2.14 -16.02 -3.87
N LYS A 59 1.80 -14.86 -4.45
CA LYS A 59 2.75 -14.01 -5.19
C LYS A 59 3.04 -12.75 -4.40
N ILE A 60 4.21 -12.70 -3.76
CA ILE A 60 4.61 -11.59 -2.87
C ILE A 60 5.98 -11.08 -3.30
N THR A 61 6.06 -9.79 -3.65
CA THR A 61 7.35 -9.11 -3.88
C THR A 61 7.60 -8.13 -2.74
N LEU A 62 8.76 -8.21 -2.09
CA LEU A 62 9.19 -7.27 -1.06
C LEU A 62 10.25 -6.32 -1.62
N LEU A 63 10.03 -5.02 -1.47
CA LEU A 63 10.98 -3.98 -1.86
C LEU A 63 11.54 -3.31 -0.60
N ASP A 64 12.84 -3.36 -0.40
CA ASP A 64 13.55 -2.70 0.71
C ASP A 64 15.04 -2.54 0.39
N ASN A 65 15.61 -1.36 0.64
CA ASN A 65 17.04 -1.10 0.42
C ASN A 65 17.93 -1.46 1.63
N GLY A 66 17.33 -1.69 2.78
CA GLY A 66 18.02 -1.88 4.05
C GLY A 66 18.62 -3.28 4.22
N ARG A 67 19.57 -3.36 5.15
CA ARG A 67 20.12 -4.62 5.66
C ARG A 67 19.53 -4.97 7.02
N VAL A 68 19.48 -6.26 7.33
CA VAL A 68 19.02 -6.77 8.62
C VAL A 68 20.04 -6.41 9.69
N ALA A 69 19.63 -5.61 10.67
CA ALA A 69 20.46 -5.23 11.82
C ALA A 69 20.15 -6.08 13.05
N MET A 70 21.09 -6.17 14.00
CA MET A 70 20.97 -6.99 15.23
C MET A 70 19.67 -6.75 16.04
N SER A 71 19.12 -5.54 16.04
CA SER A 71 17.88 -5.23 16.75
C SER A 71 16.62 -5.69 16.02
N ASN A 72 16.71 -6.01 14.73
CA ASN A 72 15.57 -6.24 13.84
C ASN A 72 14.81 -7.54 14.15
N PRO A 73 15.46 -8.71 14.39
CA PRO A 73 14.74 -9.98 14.60
C PRO A 73 13.71 -9.96 15.73
N LEU A 74 13.88 -9.11 16.75
CA LEU A 74 12.93 -8.98 17.86
C LEU A 74 11.57 -8.38 17.46
N ARG A 75 11.51 -7.64 16.35
CA ARG A 75 10.30 -6.95 15.88
C ARG A 75 9.92 -7.30 14.43
N GLN A 76 10.86 -7.77 13.64
CA GLN A 76 10.70 -8.09 12.22
C GLN A 76 10.69 -9.61 12.05
N SER A 77 9.50 -10.19 12.05
CA SER A 77 9.23 -11.63 12.25
C SER A 77 9.72 -12.56 11.13
N LEU A 78 10.35 -12.03 10.08
CA LEU A 78 10.94 -12.83 9.00
C LEU A 78 12.45 -13.03 9.16
N TYR A 79 13.10 -12.33 10.09
CA TYR A 79 14.55 -12.38 10.26
C TYR A 79 14.96 -13.15 11.52
N THR A 80 16.15 -13.72 11.45
CA THR A 80 16.82 -14.45 12.52
C THR A 80 18.17 -13.80 12.82
N LEU A 81 18.84 -14.25 13.88
CA LEU A 81 20.18 -13.75 14.22
C LEU A 81 21.18 -14.00 13.07
N ASP A 82 21.06 -15.13 12.38
CA ASP A 82 21.95 -15.49 11.28
C ASP A 82 21.89 -14.47 10.13
N ASP A 83 20.71 -13.90 9.87
CA ASP A 83 20.52 -12.89 8.83
C ASP A 83 21.21 -11.55 9.19
N CYS A 84 21.62 -11.35 10.44
CA CYS A 84 22.35 -10.15 10.90
C CYS A 84 23.88 -10.27 10.75
N LEU A 85 24.40 -11.48 10.54
CA LEU A 85 25.84 -11.74 10.51
C LEU A 85 26.48 -11.17 9.24
N ASN A 86 27.81 -10.99 9.23
CA ASN A 86 28.58 -10.54 8.06
C ASN A 86 28.10 -9.22 7.43
N GLY A 87 27.63 -8.28 8.26
CA GLY A 87 27.12 -6.98 7.81
C GLY A 87 25.63 -6.98 7.46
N GLY A 88 24.94 -8.10 7.67
CA GLY A 88 23.50 -8.24 7.50
C GLY A 88 23.09 -8.51 6.06
N ASP A 89 22.20 -9.48 5.88
CA ASP A 89 21.56 -9.76 4.60
C ASP A 89 20.66 -8.58 4.20
N PHE A 90 20.46 -8.38 2.91
CA PHE A 90 19.46 -7.43 2.44
C PHE A 90 18.06 -7.88 2.86
N LYS A 91 17.30 -6.98 3.50
CA LYS A 91 15.98 -7.27 4.07
C LYS A 91 15.03 -7.87 3.04
N ALA A 92 14.98 -7.30 1.84
CA ALA A 92 14.13 -7.80 0.77
C ALA A 92 14.42 -9.28 0.42
N PHE A 93 15.69 -9.65 0.27
CA PHE A 93 16.08 -11.02 -0.02
C PHE A 93 15.90 -11.96 1.17
N ALA A 94 16.28 -11.53 2.38
CA ALA A 94 16.10 -12.30 3.61
C ALA A 94 14.61 -12.61 3.87
N ALA A 95 13.73 -11.64 3.66
CA ALA A 95 12.29 -11.80 3.82
C ALA A 95 11.73 -12.81 2.82
N ALA A 96 12.07 -12.68 1.53
CA ALA A 96 11.63 -13.61 0.49
C ALA A 96 12.13 -15.05 0.74
N LYS A 97 13.39 -15.21 1.18
CA LYS A 97 13.96 -16.50 1.59
C LYS A 97 13.20 -17.09 2.78
N SER A 98 12.88 -16.26 3.78
CA SER A 98 12.14 -16.69 4.97
C SER A 98 10.72 -17.14 4.65
N LEU A 99 10.00 -16.42 3.77
CA LEU A 99 8.67 -16.83 3.30
C LEU A 99 8.71 -18.20 2.61
N LYS A 100 9.66 -18.42 1.69
CA LYS A 100 9.85 -19.72 1.01
C LYS A 100 10.19 -20.86 1.99
N ARG A 101 10.92 -20.55 3.07
CA ARG A 101 11.20 -21.52 4.14
C ARG A 101 9.95 -21.86 4.95
N ILE A 102 9.05 -20.90 5.15
CA ILE A 102 7.78 -21.13 5.87
C ILE A 102 6.81 -21.95 5.00
N PHE A 103 6.66 -21.59 3.73
CA PHE A 103 5.75 -22.27 2.80
C PHE A 103 6.36 -22.34 1.40
N PRO A 104 6.88 -23.50 0.97
CA PRO A 104 7.66 -23.61 -0.28
C PRO A 104 6.91 -23.21 -1.56
N ALA A 105 5.57 -23.30 -1.57
CA ALA A 105 4.75 -22.94 -2.73
C ALA A 105 4.51 -21.43 -2.88
N VAL A 106 5.04 -20.60 -1.98
CA VAL A 106 4.99 -19.14 -2.15
C VAL A 106 5.99 -18.69 -3.21
N GLU A 107 5.50 -17.95 -4.20
CA GLU A 107 6.28 -17.22 -5.18
C GLU A 107 6.75 -15.88 -4.57
N ALA A 108 7.67 -15.95 -3.61
CA ALA A 108 8.25 -14.75 -2.98
C ALA A 108 9.48 -14.21 -3.75
N LYS A 109 9.54 -12.90 -3.98
CA LYS A 109 10.68 -12.19 -4.56
C LYS A 109 11.11 -11.03 -3.66
N GLY A 110 12.40 -10.75 -3.65
CA GLY A 110 12.96 -9.57 -2.98
C GLY A 110 13.56 -8.65 -4.03
N GLU A 111 13.37 -7.33 -3.86
CA GLU A 111 13.96 -6.29 -4.69
C GLU A 111 14.68 -5.28 -3.80
N VAL A 112 15.98 -5.11 -4.04
CA VAL A 112 16.81 -4.17 -3.27
C VAL A 112 16.92 -2.89 -4.06
N MET A 113 16.20 -1.86 -3.61
CA MET A 113 16.09 -0.59 -4.31
C MET A 113 15.68 0.50 -3.34
N ALA A 114 16.28 1.69 -3.48
CA ALA A 114 15.84 2.87 -2.75
C ALA A 114 14.54 3.42 -3.36
N ILE A 115 13.73 4.08 -2.54
CA ILE A 115 12.57 4.82 -3.05
C ILE A 115 12.98 6.29 -3.09
N PRO A 116 12.98 6.93 -4.27
CA PRO A 116 13.29 8.35 -4.38
C PRO A 116 12.31 9.18 -3.55
N MET A 117 12.85 9.99 -2.64
CA MET A 117 12.09 10.82 -1.72
C MET A 117 12.08 12.28 -2.19
N PRO A 118 10.91 12.92 -2.30
CA PRO A 118 10.82 14.37 -2.47
C PRO A 118 11.65 15.15 -1.43
N GLY A 119 12.09 16.35 -1.78
CA GLY A 119 12.89 17.23 -0.91
C GLY A 119 14.35 16.83 -0.70
N HIS A 120 14.79 15.65 -1.19
CA HIS A 120 16.18 15.22 -1.06
C HIS A 120 16.98 15.58 -2.32
N PRO A 121 18.07 16.36 -2.19
CA PRO A 121 18.87 16.73 -3.35
C PRO A 121 19.55 15.50 -3.94
N VAL A 122 19.49 15.39 -5.27
CA VAL A 122 20.18 14.32 -6.02
C VAL A 122 21.34 14.94 -6.77
N THR A 123 22.52 14.36 -6.55
CA THR A 123 23.73 14.83 -7.22
C THR A 123 23.73 14.39 -8.69
N ASN A 124 24.46 15.09 -9.55
CA ASN A 124 24.60 14.70 -10.97
C ASN A 124 25.13 13.27 -11.17
N GLN A 125 25.87 12.73 -10.20
CA GLN A 125 26.39 11.36 -10.25
C GLN A 125 25.30 10.32 -9.96
N GLU A 126 24.31 10.66 -9.13
CA GLU A 126 23.22 9.79 -8.70
C GLU A 126 22.01 9.87 -9.64
N GLU A 127 21.89 10.93 -10.44
CA GLU A 127 20.73 11.17 -11.31
C GLU A 127 20.34 9.94 -12.12
N LYS A 128 21.31 9.29 -12.77
CA LYS A 128 21.08 8.07 -13.56
C LYS A 128 20.48 6.93 -12.73
N SER A 129 21.06 6.66 -11.56
CA SER A 129 20.58 5.59 -10.67
C SER A 129 19.15 5.87 -10.20
N VAL A 130 18.85 7.12 -9.87
CA VAL A 130 17.50 7.51 -9.44
C VAL A 130 16.49 7.35 -10.59
N VAL A 131 16.89 7.60 -11.84
CA VAL A 131 16.04 7.32 -13.01
C VAL A 131 15.70 5.84 -13.09
N ASP A 132 16.73 5.01 -13.00
CA ASP A 132 16.60 3.56 -13.14
C ASP A 132 15.70 3.01 -12.01
N ASP A 133 15.87 3.50 -10.77
CA ASP A 133 15.01 3.17 -9.63
C ASP A 133 13.56 3.63 -9.83
N CYS A 134 13.34 4.84 -10.36
CA CYS A 134 11.98 5.32 -10.68
C CYS A 134 11.30 4.42 -11.73
N SER A 135 12.02 4.05 -12.79
CA SER A 135 11.51 3.15 -13.84
C SER A 135 11.22 1.77 -13.27
N ARG A 136 12.12 1.25 -12.44
CA ARG A 136 11.95 -0.06 -11.82
C ARG A 136 10.76 -0.09 -10.87
N LEU A 137 10.56 0.98 -10.08
CA LEU A 137 9.39 1.12 -9.22
C LEU A 137 8.09 1.14 -10.02
N TYR A 138 8.08 1.84 -11.16
CA TYR A 138 6.94 1.84 -12.07
C TYR A 138 6.61 0.41 -12.53
N ASP A 139 7.60 -0.33 -13.04
CA ASP A 139 7.39 -1.71 -13.54
C ASP A 139 6.88 -2.64 -12.44
N LEU A 140 7.37 -2.46 -11.21
CA LEU A 140 6.89 -3.20 -10.06
C LEU A 140 5.43 -2.87 -9.74
N VAL A 141 5.06 -1.59 -9.69
CA VAL A 141 3.65 -1.19 -9.46
C VAL A 141 2.74 -1.71 -10.58
N ASP A 142 3.16 -1.59 -11.83
CA ASP A 142 2.39 -2.01 -13.01
C ASP A 142 2.15 -3.53 -13.05
N SER A 143 3.19 -4.31 -12.72
CA SER A 143 3.15 -5.79 -12.77
C SER A 143 2.40 -6.46 -11.60
N HIS A 144 2.03 -5.71 -10.56
CA HIS A 144 1.31 -6.19 -9.38
C HIS A 144 -0.13 -5.69 -9.34
N ASP A 145 -1.01 -6.39 -8.62
CA ASP A 145 -2.44 -6.07 -8.54
C ASP A 145 -2.73 -5.17 -7.33
N ALA A 146 -1.98 -5.36 -6.25
CA ALA A 146 -2.10 -4.60 -5.01
C ALA A 146 -0.74 -4.18 -4.47
N VAL A 147 -0.69 -2.99 -3.88
CA VAL A 147 0.53 -2.37 -3.35
C VAL A 147 0.30 -1.95 -1.91
N PHE A 148 1.16 -2.41 -1.00
CA PHE A 148 1.17 -1.99 0.39
C PHE A 148 2.32 -1.01 0.63
N LEU A 149 1.98 0.18 1.11
CA LEU A 149 2.94 1.23 1.48
C LEU A 149 3.25 1.12 2.97
N LEU A 150 4.38 0.46 3.28
CA LEU A 150 4.80 0.04 4.62
C LEU A 150 6.16 0.64 5.01
N THR A 151 6.53 1.72 4.33
CA THR A 151 7.75 2.48 4.62
C THR A 151 7.60 3.28 5.92
N ASP A 152 8.74 3.73 6.42
CA ASP A 152 8.87 4.40 7.72
C ASP A 152 8.75 5.92 7.65
N THR A 153 8.80 6.51 6.46
CA THR A 153 8.70 7.96 6.27
C THR A 153 7.53 8.35 5.39
N ARG A 154 7.10 9.61 5.50
CA ARG A 154 6.04 10.17 4.66
C ARG A 154 6.49 10.33 3.20
N GLU A 155 7.70 10.82 3.00
CA GLU A 155 8.26 11.19 1.69
C GLU A 155 8.39 9.95 0.80
N SER A 156 8.84 8.84 1.37
CA SER A 156 8.96 7.55 0.66
C SER A 156 7.62 6.99 0.20
N ARG A 157 6.47 7.48 0.70
CA ARG A 157 5.14 7.06 0.24
C ARG A 157 4.62 7.87 -0.94
N TRP A 158 5.19 9.05 -1.21
CA TRP A 158 4.65 9.96 -2.22
C TRP A 158 4.69 9.38 -3.64
N LEU A 159 5.88 8.98 -4.10
CA LEU A 159 6.04 8.43 -5.45
C LEU A 159 5.22 7.16 -5.66
N PRO A 160 5.27 6.13 -4.77
CA PRO A 160 4.39 4.97 -4.88
C PRO A 160 2.89 5.32 -4.93
N THR A 161 2.45 6.33 -4.16
CA THR A 161 1.05 6.77 -4.16
C THR A 161 0.65 7.35 -5.52
N LEU A 162 1.49 8.21 -6.09
CA LEU A 162 1.27 8.77 -7.44
C LEU A 162 1.20 7.67 -8.50
N LEU A 163 2.16 6.73 -8.47
CA LEU A 163 2.20 5.62 -9.42
C LEU A 163 0.97 4.73 -9.32
N CYS A 164 0.52 4.41 -8.11
CA CYS A 164 -0.67 3.60 -7.90
C CYS A 164 -1.96 4.31 -8.33
N ALA A 165 -2.07 5.62 -8.07
CA ALA A 165 -3.20 6.43 -8.54
C ALA A 165 -3.24 6.49 -10.07
N SER A 166 -2.07 6.63 -10.71
CA SER A 166 -1.95 6.66 -12.17
C SER A 166 -2.29 5.30 -12.82
N ALA A 167 -1.83 4.20 -12.23
CA ALA A 167 -2.05 2.84 -12.73
C ALA A 167 -3.35 2.19 -12.19
N ASN A 168 -4.14 2.93 -11.41
CA ASN A 168 -5.39 2.50 -10.77
C ASN A 168 -5.24 1.15 -10.03
N LYS A 169 -4.26 1.07 -9.11
CA LYS A 169 -3.95 -0.13 -8.31
C LYS A 169 -4.64 -0.12 -6.95
N ILE A 170 -4.91 -1.30 -6.39
CA ILE A 170 -5.37 -1.39 -5.00
C ILE A 170 -4.20 -0.99 -4.10
N THR A 171 -4.35 0.09 -3.33
CA THR A 171 -3.28 0.59 -2.47
C THR A 171 -3.72 0.64 -1.03
N ILE A 172 -2.94 0.02 -0.14
CA ILE A 172 -3.12 0.08 1.30
C ILE A 172 -1.90 0.77 1.91
N THR A 173 -2.13 1.78 2.75
CA THR A 173 -1.07 2.38 3.57
C THR A 173 -1.26 1.97 5.01
N ALA A 174 -0.18 1.54 5.66
CA ALA A 174 -0.11 1.39 7.10
C ALA A 174 1.03 2.25 7.64
N ALA A 175 0.72 3.04 8.66
CA ALA A 175 1.62 3.99 9.30
C ALA A 175 1.55 3.80 10.83
N LEU A 176 2.69 3.94 11.49
CA LEU A 176 2.82 3.77 12.94
C LEU A 176 3.32 5.06 13.58
N GLY A 177 2.75 5.39 14.72
CA GLY A 177 3.32 6.31 15.71
C GLY A 177 3.81 5.52 16.91
N PHE A 178 4.16 6.21 17.99
CA PHE A 178 4.63 5.55 19.21
C PHE A 178 3.59 4.59 19.83
N ASP A 179 2.35 5.06 19.99
CA ASP A 179 1.23 4.35 20.62
C ASP A 179 -0.04 4.32 19.76
N SER A 180 0.02 4.82 18.53
CA SER A 180 -1.09 4.94 17.59
C SER A 180 -0.72 4.39 16.21
N PHE A 181 -1.73 4.11 15.39
CA PHE A 181 -1.55 3.65 14.02
C PHE A 181 -2.63 4.23 13.09
N LEU A 182 -2.32 4.23 11.80
CA LEU A 182 -3.24 4.50 10.69
C LEU A 182 -3.14 3.36 9.69
N VAL A 183 -4.28 2.81 9.29
CA VAL A 183 -4.42 1.89 8.17
C VAL A 183 -5.47 2.49 7.23
N MET A 184 -5.18 2.60 5.95
CA MET A 184 -6.16 3.11 4.98
C MET A 184 -6.00 2.50 3.60
N ARG A 185 -7.11 2.38 2.89
CA ARG A 185 -7.12 2.11 1.45
C ARG A 185 -7.19 3.42 0.67
N HIS A 186 -6.52 3.50 -0.47
CA HIS A 186 -6.61 4.69 -1.31
C HIS A 186 -7.84 4.58 -2.22
N GLY A 187 -8.46 5.71 -2.57
CA GLY A 187 -9.46 5.72 -3.64
C GLY A 187 -8.85 5.45 -5.02
N PRO A 188 -9.70 5.14 -6.02
CA PRO A 188 -9.24 4.89 -7.39
C PRO A 188 -8.52 6.12 -7.97
N GLY A 189 -7.84 5.93 -9.10
CA GLY A 189 -7.26 7.03 -9.88
C GLY A 189 -8.33 7.98 -10.43
N PRO A 190 -8.01 9.27 -10.66
CA PRO A 190 -8.98 10.26 -11.12
C PRO A 190 -9.56 9.96 -12.51
N PHE A 191 -8.82 9.27 -13.38
CA PHE A 191 -9.23 8.94 -14.75
C PHE A 191 -9.83 7.53 -14.90
N SER A 192 -10.19 6.88 -13.79
CA SER A 192 -10.78 5.56 -13.85
C SER A 192 -12.19 5.60 -14.43
N SER A 193 -12.50 4.66 -15.34
CA SER A 193 -13.68 4.66 -16.23
C SER A 193 -15.05 4.67 -15.53
N ALA A 194 -15.10 4.52 -14.22
CA ALA A 194 -16.31 4.66 -13.42
C ALA A 194 -16.73 6.14 -13.19
N HIS A 195 -15.78 7.09 -13.22
CA HIS A 195 -16.04 8.52 -12.97
C HIS A 195 -15.84 9.43 -14.20
N ALA A 196 -15.37 8.89 -15.34
CA ALA A 196 -15.08 9.66 -16.55
C ALA A 196 -16.32 10.21 -17.31
N LYS A 197 -17.54 10.12 -16.76
CA LYS A 197 -18.77 10.60 -17.42
C LYS A 197 -19.28 11.97 -16.95
N THR A 198 -18.61 12.66 -16.03
CA THR A 198 -19.13 13.93 -15.48
C THR A 198 -18.14 15.09 -15.51
N SER A 199 -17.34 15.19 -16.57
CA SER A 199 -16.52 16.38 -16.84
C SER A 199 -16.70 16.89 -18.27
N SER A 200 -17.97 17.01 -18.70
CA SER A 200 -18.34 18.07 -19.65
C SER A 200 -18.74 19.30 -18.84
N VAL A 201 -17.93 20.34 -18.98
CA VAL A 201 -18.11 21.65 -18.39
C VAL A 201 -19.47 22.23 -18.81
N ASP A 202 -20.39 22.37 -17.87
CA ASP A 202 -21.44 23.39 -17.93
C ASP A 202 -21.37 24.18 -16.62
N MET A 203 -20.82 25.38 -16.73
CA MET A 203 -20.74 26.34 -15.65
C MET A 203 -22.04 27.14 -15.63
N ASP A 204 -23.10 26.51 -15.14
CA ASP A 204 -24.28 27.21 -14.66
C ASP A 204 -25.08 26.33 -13.69
N ASN A 205 -25.41 26.93 -12.54
CA ASN A 205 -26.29 26.44 -11.46
C ASN A 205 -25.69 25.51 -10.40
N LEU A 206 -25.19 26.17 -9.35
CA LEU A 206 -25.21 25.70 -7.95
C LEU A 206 -26.62 25.20 -7.58
N THR A 207 -26.86 23.90 -7.71
CA THR A 207 -28.00 23.23 -7.07
C THR A 207 -27.52 21.96 -6.36
N LEU A 208 -27.90 21.84 -5.09
CA LEU A 208 -27.68 20.69 -4.23
C LEU A 208 -28.34 19.44 -4.83
N SER A 209 -27.60 18.64 -5.60
CA SER A 209 -27.89 17.21 -5.80
C SER A 209 -26.80 16.52 -6.63
N ASP A 210 -25.53 16.64 -6.23
CA ASP A 210 -24.48 15.84 -6.86
C ASP A 210 -24.52 14.40 -6.30
N LYS A 211 -25.29 13.54 -6.97
CA LYS A 211 -25.30 12.08 -6.77
C LYS A 211 -24.18 11.39 -7.58
N GLY A 212 -23.08 12.08 -7.85
CA GLY A 212 -21.80 11.47 -8.21
C GLY A 212 -21.01 11.17 -6.95
N GLY A 213 -20.86 9.88 -6.58
CA GLY A 213 -20.13 9.48 -5.38
C GLY A 213 -18.73 10.11 -5.32
N LYS A 214 -18.36 10.74 -4.21
CA LYS A 214 -17.05 11.39 -4.07
C LYS A 214 -15.96 10.34 -3.89
N ARG A 215 -15.03 10.27 -4.83
CA ARG A 215 -13.83 9.42 -4.78
C ARG A 215 -13.11 9.53 -3.43
N LEU A 216 -12.68 8.38 -2.89
CA LEU A 216 -11.92 8.36 -1.64
C LEU A 216 -10.54 9.00 -1.81
N GLY A 217 -10.06 9.62 -0.74
CA GLY A 217 -8.73 10.24 -0.72
C GLY A 217 -7.58 9.24 -0.70
N CYS A 218 -6.39 9.70 -1.05
CA CYS A 218 -5.15 9.01 -0.73
C CYS A 218 -4.57 9.51 0.60
N TYR A 219 -3.44 8.95 1.01
CA TYR A 219 -2.70 9.35 2.22
C TYR A 219 -2.41 10.87 2.29
N PHE A 220 -2.22 11.52 1.13
CA PHE A 220 -1.88 12.95 1.03
C PHE A 220 -3.09 13.89 0.84
N CYS A 221 -4.33 13.40 0.80
CA CYS A 221 -5.50 14.27 0.55
C CYS A 221 -5.95 15.10 1.76
N ASN A 222 -5.71 14.61 2.98
CA ASN A 222 -6.22 15.22 4.21
C ASN A 222 -5.14 15.98 4.98
N ASP A 223 -4.06 16.39 4.31
CA ASP A 223 -3.00 17.19 4.92
C ASP A 223 -2.83 18.49 4.13
N VAL A 224 -2.59 19.58 4.87
CA VAL A 224 -2.48 20.95 4.36
C VAL A 224 -1.04 21.23 3.87
N VAL A 225 -0.10 20.29 4.06
CA VAL A 225 1.33 20.48 3.77
C VAL A 225 1.84 19.41 2.79
N ALA A 226 2.52 19.86 1.73
CA ALA A 226 3.25 19.00 0.80
C ALA A 226 4.28 18.12 1.56
N PRO A 227 4.59 16.90 1.08
CA PRO A 227 5.66 16.10 1.68
C PRO A 227 7.00 16.80 1.50
N THR A 228 7.46 17.47 2.55
CA THR A 228 8.82 18.01 2.72
C THR A 228 9.52 17.22 3.83
N ASP A 229 10.85 17.35 3.97
CA ASP A 229 11.67 16.60 4.94
C ASP A 229 11.08 16.62 6.37
N SER A 230 10.42 15.52 6.76
CA SER A 230 9.76 15.35 8.05
C SER A 230 10.62 14.66 9.11
N THR A 231 11.89 14.37 8.80
CA THR A 231 12.83 13.75 9.76
C THR A 231 13.06 14.64 11.00
N ALA A 232 12.65 15.91 10.97
CA ALA A 232 12.84 16.87 12.04
C ALA A 232 11.67 17.04 13.04
N ASN A 233 10.38 16.77 12.73
CA ASN A 233 9.29 17.39 13.53
C ASN A 233 7.89 16.69 13.67
N ARG A 234 7.71 15.36 13.55
CA ARG A 234 6.38 14.71 13.79
C ARG A 234 6.45 13.33 14.45
N THR A 235 5.45 12.93 15.24
CA THR A 235 5.44 11.65 15.99
C THR A 235 4.84 10.45 15.23
N LEU A 236 4.02 10.71 14.22
CA LEU A 236 3.49 9.69 13.30
C LEU A 236 4.40 9.66 12.07
N ASP A 237 4.85 8.47 11.66
CA ASP A 237 5.85 8.28 10.59
C ASP A 237 7.27 8.79 10.88
N GLN A 238 7.67 8.82 12.16
CA GLN A 238 9.08 8.84 12.52
C GLN A 238 9.56 7.45 12.91
N GLN A 239 10.56 6.96 12.18
CA GLN A 239 11.37 5.76 12.43
C GLN A 239 10.65 4.66 13.22
N CYS A 240 10.13 3.63 12.52
CA CYS A 240 9.39 2.48 13.07
C CYS A 240 10.14 1.63 14.12
N THR A 241 11.27 2.10 14.64
CA THR A 241 12.04 1.50 15.73
C THR A 241 11.53 1.91 17.11
N VAL A 242 10.88 3.08 17.22
CA VAL A 242 10.37 3.61 18.50
C VAL A 242 8.84 3.52 18.54
N THR A 243 8.31 2.31 18.50
CA THR A 243 6.86 2.04 18.55
C THR A 243 6.56 0.93 19.55
N ARG A 244 5.43 0.99 20.26
CA ARG A 244 5.00 -0.12 21.13
C ARG A 244 4.88 -1.41 20.28
N PRO A 245 5.52 -2.54 20.67
CA PRO A 245 5.61 -3.73 19.81
C PRO A 245 4.26 -4.32 19.37
N GLY A 246 3.20 -4.11 20.14
CA GLY A 246 1.85 -4.57 19.80
C GLY A 246 1.18 -3.84 18.64
N LEU A 247 1.66 -2.66 18.24
CA LEU A 247 1.04 -1.86 17.18
C LEU A 247 1.18 -2.49 15.80
N ALA A 248 2.40 -2.93 15.45
CA ALA A 248 2.66 -3.42 14.11
C ALA A 248 1.84 -4.66 13.76
N PRO A 249 1.67 -5.68 14.64
CA PRO A 249 0.74 -6.76 14.40
C PRO A 249 -0.70 -6.30 14.18
N ILE A 250 -1.22 -5.36 15.00
CA ILE A 250 -2.60 -4.84 14.89
C ILE A 250 -2.79 -4.09 13.57
N ALA A 251 -1.89 -3.16 13.24
CA ALA A 251 -1.97 -2.41 12.00
C ALA A 251 -1.83 -3.32 10.77
N SER A 252 -0.96 -4.32 10.83
CA SER A 252 -0.76 -5.28 9.74
C SER A 252 -1.97 -6.19 9.54
N SER A 253 -2.62 -6.66 10.62
CA SER A 253 -3.83 -7.46 10.51
C SER A 253 -4.95 -6.64 9.89
N LEU A 254 -5.17 -5.40 10.35
CA LEU A 254 -6.17 -4.52 9.77
C LEU A 254 -5.89 -4.19 8.29
N ALA A 255 -4.62 -4.01 7.91
CA ALA A 255 -4.24 -3.76 6.52
C ALA A 255 -4.56 -4.96 5.60
N VAL A 256 -4.28 -6.18 6.07
CA VAL A 256 -4.56 -7.39 5.29
C VAL A 256 -6.05 -7.71 5.25
N GLU A 257 -6.77 -7.60 6.37
CA GLU A 257 -8.23 -7.77 6.39
C GLU A 257 -8.92 -6.74 5.49
N LEU A 258 -8.51 -5.47 5.54
CA LEU A 258 -9.04 -4.44 4.66
C LEU A 258 -8.81 -4.79 3.18
N PHE A 259 -7.63 -5.28 2.83
CA PHE A 259 -7.32 -5.75 1.48
C PHE A 259 -8.20 -6.94 1.05
N VAL A 260 -8.35 -7.95 1.89
CA VAL A 260 -9.19 -9.12 1.60
C VAL A 260 -10.65 -8.71 1.42
N SER A 261 -11.15 -7.77 2.22
CA SER A 261 -12.48 -7.18 2.06
C SER A 261 -12.64 -6.46 0.73
N ILE A 262 -11.65 -5.67 0.28
CA ILE A 262 -11.67 -5.03 -1.06
C ILE A 262 -11.78 -6.09 -2.16
N LEU A 263 -10.97 -7.17 -2.12
CA LEU A 263 -10.98 -8.21 -3.16
C LEU A 263 -12.33 -8.92 -3.32
N HIS A 264 -13.12 -8.97 -2.24
CA HIS A 264 -14.40 -9.65 -2.17
C HIS A 264 -15.60 -8.70 -2.19
N HIS A 265 -15.38 -7.39 -2.14
CA HIS A 265 -16.45 -6.41 -2.28
C HIS A 265 -16.90 -6.34 -3.75
N PRO A 266 -18.22 -6.25 -4.03
CA PRO A 266 -18.74 -6.12 -5.41
C PRO A 266 -18.10 -4.97 -6.19
N ASP A 267 -17.97 -3.81 -5.55
CA ASP A 267 -17.37 -2.61 -6.16
C ASP A 267 -15.84 -2.54 -6.02
N GLY A 268 -15.22 -3.51 -5.35
CA GLY A 268 -13.78 -3.56 -5.15
C GLY A 268 -13.17 -2.25 -4.64
N MET A 269 -12.22 -1.69 -5.38
CA MET A 269 -11.57 -0.41 -5.03
C MET A 269 -12.48 0.81 -5.14
N PHE A 270 -13.58 0.72 -5.88
CA PHE A 270 -14.54 1.80 -6.08
C PHE A 270 -15.59 1.90 -4.97
N ALA A 271 -15.61 0.91 -4.07
CA ALA A 271 -16.52 0.90 -2.94
C ALA A 271 -16.39 2.16 -2.08
N GLU A 272 -17.51 2.75 -1.69
CA GLU A 272 -17.55 3.87 -0.75
C GLU A 272 -17.01 3.47 0.63
N GLY A 273 -16.59 4.45 1.43
CA GLY A 273 -16.05 4.19 2.76
C GLY A 273 -17.16 4.06 3.79
N ASP A 274 -17.26 2.90 4.42
CA ASP A 274 -18.20 2.70 5.54
C ASP A 274 -17.66 3.30 6.85
N ILE A 275 -18.60 3.66 7.74
CA ILE A 275 -18.29 4.08 9.12
C ILE A 275 -18.95 3.06 10.06
N THR A 276 -18.39 2.79 11.23
CA THR A 276 -18.94 1.80 12.19
C THR A 276 -20.42 1.96 12.55
N ASN A 277 -21.01 3.15 12.34
CA ASN A 277 -22.42 3.44 12.63
C ASN A 277 -23.35 3.37 11.41
N SER A 278 -22.84 3.08 10.20
CA SER A 278 -23.66 3.02 8.98
C SER A 278 -24.38 1.67 8.76
N THR A 279 -24.30 0.73 9.72
CA THR A 279 -25.03 -0.56 9.70
C THR A 279 -26.55 -0.44 9.90
N SER A 280 -27.12 0.75 9.77
CA SER A 280 -28.57 0.94 9.71
C SER A 280 -28.93 1.72 8.45
N SER A 281 -29.81 1.13 7.62
CA SER A 281 -30.58 1.78 6.53
C SER A 281 -30.13 1.66 5.06
N SER A 282 -29.60 0.52 4.61
CA SER A 282 -29.87 0.13 3.23
C SER A 282 -30.05 -1.39 3.11
N GLY A 283 -31.15 -1.84 2.51
CA GLY A 283 -31.50 -3.26 2.34
C GLY A 283 -30.61 -4.02 1.36
N SER A 284 -29.34 -3.65 1.25
CA SER A 284 -28.30 -4.42 0.56
C SER A 284 -27.76 -5.48 1.53
N SER A 285 -27.59 -6.70 1.05
CA SER A 285 -26.99 -7.79 1.82
C SER A 285 -25.67 -7.33 2.43
N GLU A 286 -25.53 -7.42 3.76
CA GLU A 286 -24.26 -7.09 4.43
C GLU A 286 -23.08 -7.78 3.73
N PRO A 287 -21.96 -7.06 3.48
CA PRO A 287 -20.82 -7.67 2.83
C PRO A 287 -20.32 -8.84 3.68
N PRO A 288 -19.86 -9.94 3.06
CA PRO A 288 -19.54 -11.17 3.78
C PRO A 288 -18.38 -11.03 4.78
N LEU A 289 -17.58 -9.95 4.67
CA LEU A 289 -16.46 -9.62 5.54
C LEU A 289 -16.73 -8.41 6.45
N GLY A 290 -17.99 -7.97 6.55
CA GLY A 290 -18.39 -6.79 7.32
C GLY A 290 -18.18 -5.48 6.55
N ILE A 291 -18.12 -4.37 7.28
CA ILE A 291 -17.97 -3.03 6.70
C ILE A 291 -16.62 -2.85 5.98
N LEU A 292 -16.59 -1.98 4.97
CA LEU A 292 -15.40 -1.63 4.21
C LEU A 292 -14.97 -0.17 4.46
N PRO A 293 -14.28 0.12 5.58
CA PRO A 293 -13.89 1.48 5.92
C PRO A 293 -12.86 2.05 4.94
N HIS A 294 -12.78 3.38 4.86
CA HIS A 294 -11.70 4.05 4.14
C HIS A 294 -10.43 4.10 5.01
N GLN A 295 -10.52 4.68 6.21
CA GLN A 295 -9.40 4.78 7.16
C GLN A 295 -9.78 4.13 8.49
N ILE A 296 -8.83 3.46 9.11
CA ILE A 296 -8.89 2.92 10.47
C ILE A 296 -7.75 3.56 11.26
N ARG A 297 -8.09 4.26 12.33
CA ARG A 297 -7.13 4.84 13.26
C ARG A 297 -7.30 4.20 14.62
N GLY A 298 -6.21 3.87 15.29
CA GLY A 298 -6.27 3.30 16.63
C GLY A 298 -5.19 3.83 17.55
N SER A 299 -5.47 3.72 18.85
CA SER A 299 -4.55 4.09 19.92
C SER A 299 -4.50 2.98 20.96
N LEU A 300 -3.30 2.50 21.28
CA LEU A 300 -3.05 1.59 22.40
C LEU A 300 -2.98 2.31 23.74
N PHE A 301 -2.93 3.65 23.75
CA PHE A 301 -3.06 4.42 24.98
C PHE A 301 -4.50 4.38 25.48
N GLN A 302 -5.46 4.54 24.56
CA GLN A 302 -6.89 4.52 24.87
C GLN A 302 -7.56 3.15 24.65
N PHE A 303 -6.83 2.19 24.08
CA PHE A 303 -7.39 0.91 23.61
C PHE A 303 -8.61 1.09 22.70
N SER A 304 -8.55 2.10 21.81
CA SER A 304 -9.65 2.52 20.96
C SER A 304 -9.30 2.41 19.47
N GLN A 305 -10.34 2.22 18.64
CA GLN A 305 -10.25 2.25 17.18
C GLN A 305 -11.44 3.03 16.62
N MET A 306 -11.20 3.79 15.55
CA MET A 306 -12.23 4.57 14.87
C MET A 306 -12.06 4.47 13.35
N THR A 307 -13.20 4.50 12.65
CA THR A 307 -13.23 4.55 11.18
C THR A 307 -13.53 5.97 10.70
N LEU A 308 -12.82 6.42 9.68
CA LEU A 308 -12.99 7.75 9.07
C LEU A 308 -13.07 7.64 7.56
N VAL A 309 -13.80 8.57 6.96
CA VAL A 309 -13.90 8.73 5.50
C VAL A 309 -13.37 10.10 5.13
N GLY A 310 -12.25 10.13 4.41
CA GLY A 310 -11.78 11.31 3.69
C GLY A 310 -12.00 11.18 2.19
N HIS A 311 -12.35 12.26 1.50
CA HIS A 311 -12.49 12.26 0.05
C HIS A 311 -11.24 12.84 -0.62
N SER A 312 -11.11 12.61 -1.93
CA SER A 312 -10.03 13.19 -2.71
C SER A 312 -10.12 14.71 -2.74
N SER A 313 -8.97 15.38 -2.64
CA SER A 313 -8.85 16.82 -2.80
C SER A 313 -8.32 17.18 -4.19
N ASN A 314 -8.87 18.22 -4.80
CA ASN A 314 -8.39 18.78 -6.07
C ASN A 314 -6.98 19.39 -5.95
N SER A 315 -6.54 19.70 -4.74
CA SER A 315 -5.18 20.20 -4.44
C SER A 315 -4.22 19.14 -3.91
N CYS A 316 -4.61 17.85 -3.94
CA CYS A 316 -3.75 16.79 -3.44
C CYS A 316 -2.46 16.66 -4.28
N THR A 317 -1.31 16.69 -3.64
CA THR A 317 0.01 16.60 -4.30
C THR A 317 0.34 15.24 -4.90
N ALA A 318 -0.51 14.22 -4.73
CA ALA A 318 -0.23 12.86 -5.20
C ALA A 318 -1.33 12.28 -6.10
N CYS A 319 -2.62 12.54 -5.83
CA CYS A 319 -3.70 11.88 -6.56
C CYS A 319 -4.74 12.83 -7.19
N CYS A 320 -4.48 14.14 -7.22
CA CYS A 320 -5.38 15.05 -7.96
C CYS A 320 -5.20 14.89 -9.47
N ASP A 321 -6.23 15.28 -10.21
CA ASP A 321 -6.33 15.15 -11.66
C ASP A 321 -5.13 15.80 -12.35
N THR A 322 -4.77 17.03 -11.96
CA THR A 322 -3.65 17.78 -12.52
C THR A 322 -2.32 17.02 -12.38
N VAL A 323 -2.01 16.52 -11.19
CA VAL A 323 -0.73 15.84 -10.93
C VAL A 323 -0.67 14.51 -11.68
N VAL A 324 -1.76 13.75 -11.69
CA VAL A 324 -1.80 12.45 -12.38
C VAL A 324 -1.75 12.63 -13.90
N SER A 325 -2.47 13.62 -14.46
CA SER A 325 -2.41 13.96 -15.89
C SER A 325 -1.01 14.36 -16.31
N GLU A 326 -0.37 15.26 -15.56
CA GLU A 326 0.97 15.74 -15.87
C GLU A 326 2.00 14.59 -15.88
N TYR A 327 1.88 13.68 -14.92
CA TYR A 327 2.70 12.47 -14.89
C TYR A 327 2.45 11.57 -16.11
N GLN A 328 1.19 11.31 -16.46
CA GLN A 328 0.84 10.45 -17.60
C GLN A 328 1.25 11.06 -18.94
N GLU A 329 1.00 12.35 -19.16
CA GLU A 329 1.36 13.06 -20.39
C GLU A 329 2.86 13.04 -20.63
N LYS A 330 3.62 13.48 -19.62
CA LYS A 330 5.07 13.55 -19.76
C LYS A 330 5.67 12.15 -19.93
N ARG A 331 5.05 11.10 -19.36
CA ARG A 331 5.48 9.71 -19.55
C ARG A 331 5.27 9.25 -20.99
N ASN A 332 4.09 9.53 -21.57
CA ASN A 332 3.76 9.12 -22.94
C ASN A 332 4.64 9.82 -23.99
N ARG A 333 5.23 10.98 -23.67
CA ARG A 333 6.17 11.70 -24.53
C ARG A 333 7.57 11.11 -24.53
N ILE A 334 7.87 10.16 -23.64
CA ILE A 334 9.18 9.52 -23.52
C ILE A 334 9.11 8.17 -24.22
N PRO A 335 9.84 7.97 -25.33
CA PRO A 335 9.94 6.67 -25.96
C PRO A 335 10.41 5.63 -24.94
N ALA A 336 9.87 4.40 -24.98
CA ALA A 336 10.24 3.30 -24.08
C ALA A 336 11.76 2.97 -24.06
N SER A 337 12.55 3.56 -24.96
CA SER A 337 13.99 3.40 -25.11
C SER A 337 14.83 4.57 -24.55
N SER A 338 14.26 5.60 -23.91
CA SER A 338 15.04 6.74 -23.40
C SER A 338 15.01 6.89 -21.88
N ASN A 339 16.19 7.09 -21.29
CA ASN A 339 16.43 7.36 -19.86
C ASN A 339 15.86 8.71 -19.36
N GLN A 340 14.81 9.27 -19.97
CA GLN A 340 14.29 10.61 -19.64
C GLN A 340 13.13 10.60 -18.63
N SER A 341 12.66 9.43 -18.18
CA SER A 341 11.51 9.27 -17.28
C SER A 341 11.68 9.90 -15.89
N SER A 342 12.91 10.26 -15.49
CA SER A 342 13.24 10.88 -14.20
C SER A 342 13.00 12.36 -14.11
N GLN A 343 13.26 13.14 -15.18
CA GLN A 343 13.09 14.59 -15.18
C GLN A 343 11.62 14.98 -14.98
N LEU A 344 10.68 14.06 -15.22
CA LEU A 344 9.27 14.16 -14.83
C LEU A 344 9.07 14.33 -13.34
N ILE A 345 9.60 13.39 -12.56
CA ILE A 345 9.29 13.24 -11.15
C ILE A 345 9.86 14.44 -10.39
N TRP A 346 11.03 14.91 -10.80
CA TRP A 346 11.66 16.14 -10.30
C TRP A 346 10.83 17.40 -10.57
N ARG A 347 10.20 17.54 -11.74
CA ARG A 347 9.37 18.71 -12.11
C ARG A 347 7.91 18.62 -11.64
N ILE A 348 7.47 17.46 -11.16
CA ILE A 348 6.13 17.23 -10.59
C ILE A 348 6.19 17.26 -9.06
N SER A 349 7.38 17.05 -8.48
CA SER A 349 7.60 17.23 -7.04
C SER A 349 7.24 18.67 -6.64
N PRO A 350 6.46 18.86 -5.56
CA PRO A 350 5.96 20.17 -5.14
C PRO A 350 7.06 21.21 -4.85
N ASP A 351 8.31 20.79 -4.64
CA ASP A 351 9.45 21.70 -4.42
C ASP A 351 9.98 22.38 -5.70
N SER A 352 9.54 21.96 -6.90
CA SER A 352 10.03 22.50 -8.17
C SER A 352 9.32 23.78 -8.66
N GLN A 353 8.40 24.33 -7.85
CA GLN A 353 7.65 25.56 -8.17
C GLN A 353 8.11 26.83 -7.43
N ASN A 354 9.27 26.80 -6.75
CA ASN A 354 9.89 28.01 -6.18
C ASN A 354 11.15 28.42 -6.91
#